data_AF-A0A0S8GE26-F1
#
_entry.id   AF-A0A0S8GE26-F1
#
_cell.length_a   1.000
_cell.length_b   1.000
_cell.length_c   1.000
_cell.angle_alpha   90.00
_cell.angle_beta   90.00
_cell.angle_gamma   90.00
#
_symmetry.space_group_name_H-M   'P 1'
#
loop_
_entity.id
_entity.type
_entity.pdbx_description
1 polymer ?
#
loop_
_entity_poly.entity_id
_entity_poly.type
_entity_poly.pdbx_seq_one_letter_code
_entity_poly.pdbx_strand_id
1 'polypeptide(L)'
;ATERGNQHEKELATQFGDIGHVPWREHVLKGEVHDGNAHYCFDGVAGNAGLFSNAADLLLMMRQYCAGAIVQRETVRMMTRDWTGTQNKRGLGWVMDAYHGAFSERTFSHRSLLLIQNKMCSSYCLRMRSIQLSVQN
;
A
#
# COMPACT_ATOMS: atom_id res chain seq x y z
N ALA A 1 -14.58 -6.64 -1.01
CA ALA A 1 -13.70 -7.59 -0.31
C ALA A 1 -13.98 -8.98 -0.85
N THR A 2 -12.94 -9.69 -1.28
CA THR A 2 -13.03 -11.05 -1.85
C THR A 2 -12.66 -12.13 -0.83
N GLU A 3 -12.04 -11.75 0.28
CA GLU A 3 -11.60 -12.68 1.34
C GLU A 3 -12.50 -12.58 2.57
N ARG A 4 -12.78 -13.73 3.18
CA ARG A 4 -13.57 -13.86 4.39
C ARG A 4 -12.61 -13.91 5.58
N GLY A 5 -12.59 -12.83 6.36
CA GLY A 5 -11.93 -12.78 7.65
C GLY A 5 -10.44 -13.03 7.59
N ASN A 6 -9.92 -13.75 8.59
CA ASN A 6 -8.52 -14.16 8.69
C ASN A 6 -8.39 -15.68 8.71
N GLN A 7 -9.07 -16.37 7.80
CA GLN A 7 -9.08 -17.83 7.80
C GLN A 7 -7.68 -18.41 7.54
N HIS A 8 -6.92 -17.82 6.62
CA HIS A 8 -5.56 -18.25 6.33
C HIS A 8 -4.62 -18.04 7.53
N GLU A 9 -4.68 -16.87 8.18
CA GLU A 9 -3.86 -16.61 9.37
C GLU A 9 -4.28 -17.49 10.56
N LYS A 10 -5.57 -17.79 10.70
CA LYS A 10 -6.09 -18.74 11.71
C LYS A 10 -5.50 -20.13 11.51
N GLU A 11 -5.49 -20.62 10.27
CA GLU A 11 -4.89 -21.91 9.92
C GLU A 11 -3.39 -21.93 10.24
N LEU A 12 -2.66 -20.89 9.85
CA LEU A 12 -1.24 -20.76 10.18
C LEU A 12 -0.99 -20.66 11.69
N ALA A 13 -1.88 -20.02 12.45
CA ALA A 13 -1.70 -19.84 13.89
C ALA A 13 -1.80 -21.15 14.68
N THR A 14 -2.51 -22.17 14.15
CA THR A 14 -2.64 -23.48 14.81
C THR A 14 -1.31 -24.16 15.12
N GLN A 15 -0.26 -23.87 14.34
CA GLN A 15 1.08 -24.44 14.57
C GLN A 15 1.78 -23.89 15.82
N PHE A 16 1.29 -22.77 16.38
CA PHE A 16 1.92 -22.06 17.51
C PHE A 16 1.25 -22.34 18.87
N GLY A 17 0.21 -23.17 18.93
CA GLY A 17 -0.43 -23.59 20.18
C GLY A 17 -1.94 -23.33 20.21
N ASP A 18 -2.49 -23.17 21.42
CA ASP A 18 -3.92 -22.90 21.61
C ASP A 18 -4.28 -21.47 21.17
N ILE A 19 -5.12 -21.39 20.14
CA ILE A 19 -5.60 -20.13 19.53
C ILE A 19 -7.06 -19.84 19.86
N GLY A 20 -7.69 -20.60 20.76
CA GLY A 20 -9.13 -20.49 21.07
C GLY A 20 -9.54 -19.16 21.70
N HIS A 21 -8.58 -18.43 22.30
CA HIS A 21 -8.80 -17.12 22.92
C HIS A 21 -8.72 -15.96 21.93
N VAL A 22 -8.22 -16.19 20.70
CA VAL A 22 -8.07 -15.13 19.70
C VAL A 22 -9.43 -14.85 19.06
N PRO A 23 -9.90 -13.60 19.02
CA PRO A 23 -11.19 -13.24 18.43
C PRO A 23 -11.10 -13.21 16.89
N TRP A 24 -10.97 -14.39 16.28
CA TRP A 24 -10.85 -14.53 14.83
C TRP A 24 -12.06 -13.95 14.09
N ARG A 25 -11.78 -13.19 13.04
CA ARG A 25 -12.81 -12.66 12.13
C ARG A 25 -13.24 -13.74 11.15
N GLU A 26 -14.54 -14.03 11.05
CA GLU A 26 -15.12 -15.06 10.17
C GLU A 26 -16.11 -14.48 9.14
N HIS A 27 -16.18 -13.15 9.04
CA HIS A 27 -17.06 -12.41 8.12
C HIS A 27 -16.28 -11.77 6.97
N VAL A 28 -17.00 -11.29 5.95
CA VAL A 28 -16.39 -10.51 4.87
C VAL A 28 -15.99 -9.14 5.43
N LEU A 29 -14.68 -8.86 5.42
CA LEU A 29 -14.14 -7.61 5.94
C LEU A 29 -14.63 -6.42 5.12
N LYS A 30 -15.28 -5.44 5.76
CA LYS A 30 -15.77 -4.22 5.12
C LYS A 30 -15.51 -3.03 6.02
N GLY A 31 -14.67 -2.10 5.56
CA GLY A 31 -14.23 -0.97 6.39
C GLY A 31 -13.24 -1.36 7.48
N GLU A 32 -12.70 -2.58 7.44
CA GLU A 32 -11.74 -3.11 8.41
C GLU A 32 -10.40 -3.37 7.73
N VAL A 33 -9.30 -3.16 8.44
CA VAL A 33 -7.95 -3.46 7.93
C VAL A 33 -7.79 -4.97 7.74
N HIS A 34 -7.22 -5.39 6.61
CA HIS A 34 -6.99 -6.81 6.34
C HIS A 34 -5.85 -7.37 7.19
N ASP A 35 -4.77 -6.59 7.32
CA ASP A 35 -3.56 -6.95 8.04
C ASP A 35 -3.89 -7.33 9.50
N GLY A 36 -3.59 -8.58 9.87
CA GLY A 36 -3.89 -9.10 11.20
C GLY A 36 -3.12 -8.38 12.30
N ASN A 37 -1.86 -8.00 12.05
CA ASN A 37 -1.06 -7.28 13.06
C ASN A 37 -1.68 -5.90 13.33
N ALA A 38 -2.05 -5.16 12.29
CA ALA A 38 -2.74 -3.88 12.42
C ALA A 38 -4.07 -4.05 13.18
N HIS A 39 -4.87 -5.05 12.82
CA HIS A 39 -6.15 -5.30 13.46
C HIS A 39 -6.03 -5.67 14.95
N TYR A 40 -5.27 -6.72 15.27
CA TYR A 40 -5.25 -7.30 16.61
C TYR A 40 -4.33 -6.57 17.59
N CYS A 41 -3.25 -5.92 17.12
CA CYS A 41 -2.24 -5.29 17.99
C CYS A 41 -2.33 -3.76 18.03
N PHE A 42 -2.94 -3.14 17.02
CA PHE A 42 -2.91 -1.67 16.85
C PHE A 42 -4.29 -1.06 16.59
N ASP A 43 -5.36 -1.74 17.04
CA ASP A 43 -6.75 -1.25 16.93
C ASP A 43 -7.12 -0.83 15.50
N GLY A 44 -6.62 -1.59 14.53
CA GLY A 44 -6.88 -1.38 13.11
C GLY A 44 -5.97 -0.38 12.40
N VAL A 45 -5.05 0.32 13.08
CA VAL A 45 -4.20 1.36 12.47
C VAL A 45 -2.73 1.17 12.82
N ALA A 46 -1.92 0.84 11.81
CA ALA A 46 -0.48 0.67 11.94
C ALA A 46 0.30 1.39 10.82
N GLY A 47 1.61 1.56 10.99
CA GLY A 47 2.45 2.24 9.98
C GLY A 47 2.47 1.53 8.62
N ASN A 48 2.22 0.22 8.59
CA ASN A 48 2.19 -0.62 7.39
C ASN A 48 0.78 -0.80 6.79
N ALA A 49 -0.30 -0.59 7.55
CA ALA A 49 -1.67 -0.88 7.12
C ALA A 49 -2.72 -0.13 7.97
N GLY A 50 -3.96 -0.01 7.46
CA GLY A 50 -5.07 0.58 8.22
C GLY A 50 -5.42 2.02 7.84
N LEU A 51 -4.74 2.60 6.86
CA LEU A 51 -5.13 3.87 6.25
C LEU A 51 -6.14 3.64 5.11
N PHE A 52 -7.27 4.33 5.19
CA PHE A 52 -8.34 4.30 4.17
C PHE A 52 -8.58 5.73 3.66
N SER A 53 -8.75 5.88 2.36
CA SER A 53 -9.09 7.17 1.72
C SER A 53 -9.78 6.90 0.39
N ASN A 54 -9.86 7.89 -0.51
CA ASN A 54 -10.23 7.67 -1.90
C ASN A 54 -9.06 7.97 -2.86
N ALA A 55 -9.26 7.73 -4.17
CA ALA A 55 -8.21 7.89 -5.17
C ALA A 55 -7.78 9.35 -5.34
N ALA A 56 -8.73 10.27 -5.19
CA ALA A 56 -8.49 11.70 -5.33
C ALA A 56 -7.61 12.21 -4.20
N ASP A 57 -7.87 11.79 -2.96
CA ASP A 57 -7.06 12.14 -1.79
C ASP A 57 -5.63 11.60 -1.93
N LEU A 58 -5.50 10.34 -2.37
CA LEU A 58 -4.19 9.74 -2.61
C LEU A 58 -3.43 10.52 -3.69
N LEU A 59 -4.09 10.86 -4.81
CA LEU A 59 -3.47 11.65 -5.88
C LEU A 59 -3.02 13.02 -5.37
N LEU A 60 -3.84 13.69 -4.55
CA LEU A 60 -3.51 14.97 -3.95
C LEU A 60 -2.29 14.84 -3.03
N MET A 61 -2.29 13.85 -2.13
CA MET A 61 -1.17 13.57 -1.23
C MET A 61 0.12 13.32 -2.00
N MET A 62 0.06 12.50 -3.04
CA MET A 62 1.23 12.16 -3.87
C MET A 62 1.75 13.35 -4.68
N ARG A 63 0.85 14.25 -5.12
CA ARG A 63 1.27 15.53 -5.74
C ARG A 63 2.05 16.38 -4.75
N GLN A 64 1.58 16.52 -3.51
CA GLN A 64 2.29 17.28 -2.48
C GLN A 64 3.60 16.61 -2.07
N TYR A 65 3.62 15.27 -2.00
CA TYR A 65 4.82 14.48 -1.76
C TYR A 65 5.89 14.77 -2.82
N CYS A 66 5.56 14.61 -4.10
CA CYS A 66 6.49 14.83 -5.21
C CYS A 66 6.89 16.30 -5.37
N ALA A 67 6.01 17.24 -5.05
CA ALA A 67 6.30 18.68 -5.10
C ALA A 67 7.34 19.11 -4.06
N GLY A 68 7.56 18.28 -3.03
CA GLY A 68 8.44 18.59 -1.92
C GLY A 68 7.76 19.36 -0.79
N ALA A 69 6.42 19.40 -0.78
CA ALA A 69 5.64 20.22 0.16
C ALA A 69 5.46 19.55 1.53
N ILE A 70 5.39 18.23 1.57
CA ILE A 70 5.28 17.45 2.82
C ILE A 70 6.58 16.73 3.22
N VAL A 71 7.47 16.50 2.26
CA VAL A 71 8.77 15.86 2.43
C VAL A 71 9.77 16.63 1.59
N GLN A 72 10.96 16.94 2.11
CA GLN A 72 11.96 17.70 1.34
C GLN A 72 12.31 16.99 0.03
N ARG A 73 12.57 17.77 -1.04
CA ARG A 73 12.85 17.19 -2.38
C ARG A 73 14.07 16.27 -2.37
N GLU A 74 15.06 16.59 -1.56
CA GLU A 74 16.27 15.80 -1.31
C GLU A 74 15.90 14.42 -0.75
N THR A 75 15.00 14.39 0.24
CA THR A 75 14.49 13.17 0.84
C THR A 75 13.64 12.37 -0.14
N VAL A 76 12.79 13.02 -0.95
CA VAL A 76 12.04 12.33 -2.02
C VAL A 76 13.02 11.64 -2.97
N ARG A 77 14.05 12.34 -3.45
CA ARG A 77 15.08 11.76 -4.32
C ARG A 77 15.81 10.58 -3.67
N MET A 78 16.10 10.66 -2.37
CA MET A 78 16.70 9.57 -1.59
C MET A 78 15.76 8.35 -1.51
N MET A 79 14.48 8.57 -1.20
CA MET A 79 13.49 7.50 -1.06
C MET A 79 13.19 6.80 -2.39
N THR A 80 13.27 7.54 -3.51
CA THR A 80 12.98 7.05 -4.86
C THR A 80 14.24 6.65 -5.65
N ARG A 81 15.38 6.46 -4.97
CA ARG A 81 16.60 5.88 -5.55
C ARG A 81 16.58 4.35 -5.39
N ASP A 82 17.09 3.62 -6.39
CA ASP A 82 17.31 2.16 -6.25
C ASP A 82 18.45 1.90 -5.27
N TRP A 83 18.12 1.18 -4.19
CA TRP A 83 19.04 0.77 -3.14
C TRP A 83 19.42 -0.71 -3.21
N THR A 84 18.85 -1.46 -4.15
CA THR A 84 19.05 -2.91 -4.26
C THR A 84 19.96 -3.29 -5.41
N GLY A 85 19.92 -2.56 -6.53
CA GLY A 85 20.70 -2.90 -7.73
C GLY A 85 20.32 -4.25 -8.35
N THR A 86 19.12 -4.76 -8.06
CA THR A 86 18.64 -6.07 -8.55
C THR A 86 17.54 -5.90 -9.61
N GLN A 87 17.07 -7.01 -10.18
CA GLN A 87 15.88 -7.00 -11.06
C GLN A 87 14.59 -6.58 -10.32
N ASN A 88 14.55 -6.74 -8.99
CA ASN A 88 13.45 -6.33 -8.12
C ASN A 88 13.78 -4.99 -7.44
N LYS A 89 13.99 -3.94 -8.24
CA LYS A 89 14.45 -2.62 -7.77
C LYS A 89 13.57 -2.07 -6.64
N ARG A 90 14.19 -1.66 -5.52
CA ARG A 90 13.49 -1.05 -4.38
C ARG A 90 14.10 0.29 -3.98
N GLY A 91 13.20 1.22 -3.68
CA GLY A 91 13.49 2.44 -2.92
C GLY A 91 13.15 2.27 -1.45
N LEU A 92 13.35 3.31 -0.66
CA LEU A 92 12.90 3.34 0.74
C LEU A 92 11.38 3.49 0.75
N GLY A 93 10.67 2.39 0.99
CA GLY A 93 9.20 2.37 0.94
C GLY A 93 8.62 2.37 -0.47
N TRP A 94 9.38 2.02 -1.50
CA TRP A 94 8.88 1.97 -2.88
C TRP A 94 9.35 0.72 -3.62
N VAL A 95 8.44 0.11 -4.38
CA VAL A 95 8.76 -0.87 -5.42
C VAL A 95 8.93 -0.11 -6.72
N MET A 96 10.06 -0.29 -7.38
CA MET A 96 10.30 0.30 -8.69
C MET A 96 10.06 -0.74 -9.76
N ASP A 97 9.54 -0.31 -10.90
CA ASP A 97 9.36 -1.18 -12.07
C ASP A 97 8.55 -2.45 -11.75
N ALA A 98 7.53 -2.30 -10.89
CA ALA A 98 6.76 -3.44 -10.37
C ALA A 98 6.01 -4.23 -11.46
N TYR A 99 5.89 -3.67 -12.65
CA TYR A 99 5.29 -4.30 -13.83
C TYR A 99 6.19 -4.07 -15.04
N HIS A 100 7.34 -4.74 -15.03
CA HIS A 100 8.32 -4.76 -16.12
C HIS A 100 7.64 -4.81 -17.48
N GLY A 101 7.91 -3.83 -18.34
CA GLY A 101 7.39 -3.74 -19.71
C GLY A 101 5.93 -3.27 -19.85
N ALA A 102 5.13 -3.24 -18.78
CA ALA A 102 3.76 -2.72 -18.82
C ALA A 102 3.70 -1.20 -18.51
N PHE A 103 4.62 -0.71 -17.68
CA PHE A 103 4.77 0.72 -17.40
C PHE A 103 6.21 1.16 -17.60
N SER A 104 6.45 2.48 -17.60
CA SER A 104 7.82 3.00 -17.74
C SER A 104 8.68 2.62 -16.53
N GLU A 105 9.98 2.46 -16.73
CA GLU A 105 10.96 2.16 -15.66
C GLU A 105 11.01 3.19 -14.52
N ARG A 106 10.39 4.37 -14.71
CA ARG A 106 10.24 5.43 -13.68
C ARG A 106 8.89 5.36 -12.95
N THR A 107 8.37 4.16 -12.82
CA THR A 107 7.13 3.88 -12.11
C THR A 107 7.46 3.40 -10.72
N PHE A 108 6.86 4.04 -9.73
CA PHE A 108 6.95 3.65 -8.33
C PHE A 108 5.57 3.13 -7.91
N SER A 109 5.56 1.95 -7.31
CA SER A 109 4.38 1.42 -6.64
C SER A 109 4.69 1.18 -5.18
N HIS A 110 3.65 1.23 -4.36
CA HIS A 110 3.74 0.85 -2.97
C HIS A 110 2.82 -0.36 -2.76
N ARG A 111 3.29 -1.32 -1.96
CA ARG A 111 2.49 -2.46 -1.51
C ARG A 111 2.13 -2.31 -0.04
N SER A 112 1.60 -1.14 0.35
CA SER A 112 0.68 -1.10 1.48
C SER A 112 -0.74 -1.05 0.92
N LEU A 113 -1.61 -1.83 1.55
CA LEU A 113 -3.01 -1.92 1.21
C LEU A 113 -3.71 -0.61 1.65
N LEU A 114 -3.59 0.46 0.85
CA LEU A 114 -4.50 1.60 0.96
C LEU A 114 -5.84 1.17 0.34
N LEU A 115 -6.78 0.77 1.18
CA LEU A 115 -8.12 0.43 0.71
C LEU A 115 -8.86 1.73 0.38
N ILE A 116 -9.09 1.94 -0.93
CA ILE A 116 -10.01 2.97 -1.38
C ILE A 116 -11.43 2.55 -1.03
N GLN A 117 -12.12 3.36 -0.22
CA GLN A 117 -13.57 3.23 -0.10
C GLN A 117 -14.20 3.55 -1.47
N ASN A 118 -14.93 2.58 -2.00
CA ASN A 118 -15.75 2.56 -3.23
C ASN A 118 -15.21 2.01 -4.56
N LYS A 119 -13.91 1.70 -4.77
CA LYS A 119 -13.48 0.82 -5.90
C LYS A 119 -12.19 0.07 -5.54
N MET A 120 -12.19 -1.24 -5.80
CA MET A 120 -11.05 -2.13 -5.59
C MET A 120 -9.84 -1.68 -6.42
N CYS A 121 -8.77 -1.23 -5.76
CA CYS A 121 -7.43 -1.17 -6.34
C CYS A 121 -6.42 -1.63 -5.28
N SER A 122 -5.86 -2.81 -5.49
CA SER A 122 -4.72 -3.37 -4.73
C SER A 122 -3.39 -2.70 -5.12
N SER A 123 -3.41 -2.08 -6.30
CA SER A 123 -2.35 -1.40 -7.04
C SER A 123 -2.41 0.12 -7.15
N TYR A 124 -1.46 0.92 -6.63
CA TYR A 124 -1.26 2.28 -7.19
C TYR A 124 0.11 2.41 -7.84
N CYS A 125 0.11 3.03 -9.02
CA CYS A 125 1.24 3.16 -9.92
C CYS A 125 1.43 4.66 -10.18
N LEU A 126 2.54 5.21 -9.68
CA LEU A 126 2.87 6.62 -9.85
C LEU A 126 4.01 6.75 -10.87
N ARG A 127 3.74 7.46 -11.97
CA ARG A 127 4.74 7.81 -12.98
C ARG A 127 5.34 9.18 -12.66
N MET A 128 6.60 9.23 -12.23
CA MET A 128 7.32 10.48 -11.88
C MET A 128 7.98 11.18 -13.09
N ARG A 129 7.34 11.17 -14.26
CA ARG A 129 7.68 12.17 -15.30
C ARG A 129 6.73 13.33 -15.10
N SER A 130 7.25 14.56 -15.02
CA SER A 130 6.53 15.84 -15.14
C SER A 130 5.03 15.63 -15.31
N ILE A 131 4.25 15.86 -14.25
CA ILE A 131 2.78 15.82 -14.27
C ILE A 131 2.34 16.97 -15.18
N GLN A 132 2.42 16.79 -16.50
CA GLN A 132 1.66 17.55 -17.47
C GLN A 132 0.31 16.84 -17.61
N LEU A 133 -0.67 17.50 -17.03
CA LEU A 133 -2.08 17.19 -17.13
C LEU A 133 -2.49 17.19 -18.61
N SER A 134 -3.06 16.09 -19.10
CA SER A 134 -4.11 16.17 -20.12
C SER A 134 -5.42 15.85 -19.43
N VAL A 135 -6.06 16.90 -18.89
CA VAL A 135 -7.50 16.89 -18.65
C VAL A 135 -8.13 16.94 -20.04
N GLN A 136 -8.75 15.85 -20.49
CA GLN A 136 -9.69 15.94 -21.61
C GLN A 136 -11.05 16.30 -20.99
N ASN A 137 -11.60 17.42 -21.47
CA ASN A 137 -12.97 17.87 -21.24
C ASN A 137 -13.99 16.84 -21.72
#